data_AF-A0A6L3AV64-F1
#
_entry.id   AF-A0A6L3AV64-F1
#
_cell.length_a   1.000
_cell.length_b   1.000
_cell.length_c   1.000
_cell.angle_alpha   90.00
_cell.angle_beta   90.00
_cell.angle_gamma   90.00
#
_symmetry.space_group_name_H-M   'P 1'
#
loop_
_entity.id
_entity.type
_entity.pdbx_description
1 polymer ?
#
loop_
_entity_poly.entity_id
_entity_poly.type
_entity_poly.pdbx_seq_one_letter_code
_entity_poly.pdbx_strand_id
1 'polypeptide(L)'
;MGGPAKRASGWAPIPDHPLYGCDAITLLTVLARNGGPRGRGWPTALAALGSALGRAPFSLAEAGWVAARRRKTAGLPPPVFILGHWRSGTTHLYNVLSRDPQFGIIDPFAVGLPWDMLGLGSVLRPLLARALPERRYIDNVPVKADSPQEDEIALANMSPISFYHGLYFPERFDENLRRGLYFDGCTAAEREAWKRRFLYFLEKVSIAQGGRCILLKNPVYSARVAMMREIWPDARFIHIHRDPRAVFVSTVGFYRTLLARLALQPHGHIDVERVVLDHYPRIMQALLDDTADLPANRFAEVPFERFERAPLEEVERLYQTLELPGYAAARPKFEAYLGAVSNYAKNRHRLSDEGRERVDREWAPFVARWGAGVA
;
A
#
# COMPACT_ATOMS: atom_id res chain seq x y z
N MET A 1 -19.47 -12.86 -13.34
CA MET A 1 -19.99 -13.94 -12.47
C MET A 1 -18.81 -14.75 -12.00
N GLY A 2 -18.34 -14.53 -10.77
CA GLY A 2 -17.29 -15.36 -10.18
C GLY A 2 -17.95 -16.57 -9.54
N GLY A 3 -17.61 -17.78 -10.00
CA GLY A 3 -18.10 -19.01 -9.39
C GLY A 3 -17.72 -19.07 -7.90
N PRO A 4 -18.54 -19.72 -7.06
CA PRO A 4 -18.21 -19.89 -5.65
C PRO A 4 -16.87 -20.63 -5.57
N ALA A 5 -15.87 -20.00 -4.95
CA ALA A 5 -14.66 -20.70 -4.57
C ALA A 5 -15.11 -21.92 -3.76
N LYS A 6 -14.80 -23.13 -4.25
CA LYS A 6 -14.99 -24.38 -3.49
C LYS A 6 -14.27 -24.21 -2.17
N ARG A 7 -15.01 -23.85 -1.12
CA ARG A 7 -14.49 -23.72 0.24
C ARG A 7 -14.07 -25.11 0.67
N ALA A 8 -12.75 -25.34 0.79
CA ALA A 8 -12.23 -26.57 1.32
C ALA A 8 -12.89 -26.85 2.68
N SER A 9 -13.49 -28.03 2.80
CA SER A 9 -14.05 -28.55 4.04
C SER A 9 -12.89 -28.90 4.99
N GLY A 10 -12.58 -28.04 5.97
CA GLY A 10 -11.61 -28.36 7.02
C GLY A 10 -11.20 -27.19 7.92
N TRP A 11 -10.65 -27.53 9.09
CA TRP A 11 -9.90 -26.67 10.03
C TRP A 11 -8.50 -26.37 9.45
N ALA A 12 -8.44 -25.85 8.22
CA ALA A 12 -7.18 -25.52 7.55
C ALA A 12 -6.89 -24.01 7.66
N PRO A 13 -5.63 -23.60 7.88
CA PRO A 13 -5.26 -22.20 7.87
C PRO A 13 -5.39 -21.59 6.47
N ILE A 14 -5.60 -20.27 6.40
CA ILE A 14 -5.57 -19.52 5.13
C ILE A 14 -4.12 -19.53 4.61
N PRO A 15 -3.79 -20.16 3.47
CA PRO A 15 -2.41 -20.48 3.11
C PRO A 15 -1.45 -19.29 2.96
N ASP A 16 -1.99 -18.11 2.66
CA ASP A 16 -1.24 -16.90 2.27
C ASP A 16 -1.61 -15.68 3.12
N HIS A 17 -2.06 -15.91 4.36
CA HIS A 17 -2.48 -14.80 5.23
C HIS A 17 -1.29 -13.89 5.60
N PRO A 18 -1.41 -12.56 5.46
CA PRO A 18 -0.29 -11.65 5.68
C PRO A 18 0.35 -11.71 7.07
N LEU A 19 -0.44 -12.05 8.11
CA LEU A 19 0.03 -12.20 9.49
C LEU A 19 1.19 -13.21 9.65
N TYR A 20 1.46 -14.07 8.66
CA TYR A 20 2.63 -14.96 8.69
C TYR A 20 3.96 -14.23 8.70
N GLY A 21 3.98 -12.95 8.29
CA GLY A 21 5.13 -12.06 8.38
C GLY A 21 5.31 -11.34 9.72
N CYS A 22 4.36 -11.45 10.66
CA CYS A 22 4.46 -10.78 11.97
C CYS A 22 5.59 -11.34 12.84
N ASP A 23 6.17 -10.52 13.70
CA ASP A 23 6.85 -11.03 14.90
C ASP A 23 5.82 -11.39 16.00
N ALA A 24 6.26 -12.14 17.01
CA ALA A 24 5.35 -12.63 18.06
C ALA A 24 4.75 -11.50 18.91
N ILE A 25 5.50 -10.42 19.17
CA ILE A 25 5.03 -9.30 19.99
C ILE A 25 3.95 -8.53 19.24
N THR A 26 4.19 -8.19 17.98
CA THR A 26 3.18 -7.52 17.14
C THR A 26 1.93 -8.39 17.00
N LEU A 27 2.09 -9.68 16.69
CA LEU A 27 0.97 -10.60 16.53
C LEU A 27 0.11 -10.67 17.80
N LEU A 28 0.71 -10.94 18.96
CA LEU A 28 -0.02 -11.05 20.23
C LEU A 28 -0.70 -9.73 20.61
N THR A 29 -0.04 -8.60 20.37
CA THR A 29 -0.61 -7.26 20.61
C THR A 29 -1.84 -7.01 19.74
N VAL A 30 -1.74 -7.33 18.44
CA VAL A 30 -2.86 -7.17 17.49
C VAL A 30 -4.02 -8.10 17.85
N LEU A 31 -3.75 -9.36 18.21
CA LEU A 31 -4.78 -10.31 18.64
C LEU A 31 -5.50 -9.82 19.90
N ALA A 32 -4.75 -9.39 20.92
CA ALA A 32 -5.30 -8.91 22.18
C ALA A 32 -6.15 -7.64 21.99
N ARG A 33 -5.67 -6.68 21.19
CA ARG A 33 -6.40 -5.44 20.90
C ARG A 33 -7.71 -5.65 20.14
N ASN A 34 -7.81 -6.73 19.38
CA ASN A 34 -8.93 -6.97 18.47
C ASN A 34 -9.88 -8.09 18.91
N GLY A 35 -9.66 -8.68 20.09
CA GLY A 35 -10.51 -9.78 20.60
C GLY A 35 -10.25 -11.14 19.96
N GLY A 36 -9.16 -11.28 19.20
CA GLY A 36 -8.72 -12.52 18.57
C GLY A 36 -9.64 -13.06 17.46
N PRO A 37 -9.28 -14.19 16.84
CA PRO A 37 -10.06 -14.80 15.76
C PRO A 37 -11.35 -15.43 16.27
N ARG A 38 -12.32 -15.64 15.37
CA ARG A 38 -13.53 -16.43 15.63
C ARG A 38 -13.53 -17.70 14.79
N GLY A 39 -13.98 -18.81 15.38
CA GLY A 39 -14.17 -20.10 14.70
C GLY A 39 -12.96 -20.50 13.85
N ARG A 40 -13.14 -20.53 12.52
CA ARG A 40 -12.14 -20.97 11.53
C ARG A 40 -10.95 -20.01 11.37
N GLY A 41 -10.91 -18.87 12.05
CA GLY A 41 -9.76 -17.98 12.05
C GLY A 41 -8.59 -18.45 12.94
N TRP A 42 -8.85 -19.33 13.92
CA TRP A 42 -7.83 -19.82 14.86
C TRP A 42 -6.67 -20.60 14.22
N PRO A 43 -6.89 -21.53 13.26
CA PRO A 43 -5.80 -22.20 12.55
C PRO A 43 -4.79 -21.21 11.95
N THR A 44 -5.28 -20.15 11.30
CA THR A 44 -4.44 -19.11 10.69
C THR A 44 -3.64 -18.37 11.75
N ALA A 45 -4.25 -17.99 12.89
CA ALA A 45 -3.54 -17.30 13.96
C ALA A 45 -2.46 -18.19 14.63
N LEU A 46 -2.74 -19.48 14.83
CA LEU A 46 -1.78 -20.43 15.37
C LEU A 46 -0.61 -20.69 14.39
N ALA A 47 -0.90 -20.81 13.10
CA ALA A 47 0.13 -20.92 12.07
C ALA A 47 1.01 -19.65 12.01
N ALA A 48 0.41 -18.46 12.15
CA ALA A 48 1.14 -17.20 12.23
C ALA A 48 2.05 -17.14 13.47
N LEU A 49 1.57 -17.61 14.62
CA LEU A 49 2.37 -17.69 15.83
C LEU A 49 3.54 -18.67 15.68
N GLY A 50 3.30 -19.85 15.11
CA GLY A 50 4.34 -20.83 14.79
C GLY A 50 5.42 -20.26 13.86
N SER A 51 5.01 -19.56 12.80
CA SER A 51 5.92 -18.84 11.89
C SER A 51 6.75 -17.79 12.65
N ALA A 52 6.10 -16.95 13.47
CA ALA A 52 6.77 -15.91 14.23
C ALA A 52 7.81 -16.46 15.20
N LEU A 53 7.48 -17.54 15.93
CA LEU A 53 8.41 -18.19 16.86
C LEU A 53 9.56 -18.89 16.13
N GLY A 54 9.27 -19.58 15.02
CA GLY A 54 10.30 -20.24 14.21
C GLY A 54 11.28 -19.26 13.56
N ARG A 55 10.81 -18.06 13.19
CA ARG A 55 11.65 -17.01 12.60
C ARG A 55 12.40 -16.14 13.62
N ALA A 56 11.96 -16.12 14.89
CA ALA A 56 12.52 -15.27 15.93
C ALA A 56 14.07 -15.21 16.01
N PRO A 57 14.82 -16.33 15.99
CA PRO A 57 16.29 -16.25 16.03
C PRO A 57 16.88 -15.53 14.81
N PHE A 58 16.28 -15.71 13.63
CA PHE A 58 16.70 -15.03 12.40
C PHE A 58 16.36 -13.54 12.43
N SER A 59 15.15 -13.20 12.91
CA SER A 59 14.72 -11.81 13.06
C SER A 59 15.62 -11.04 14.03
N LEU A 60 16.04 -11.66 15.13
CA LEU A 60 16.94 -11.07 16.11
C LEU A 60 18.36 -10.89 15.55
N ALA A 61 18.88 -11.89 14.84
CA ALA A 61 20.18 -11.80 14.18
C ALA A 61 20.20 -10.67 13.13
N GLU A 62 19.15 -10.57 12.31
CA GLU A 62 19.02 -9.49 11.32
C GLU A 62 18.88 -8.12 12.00
N ALA A 63 18.11 -8.00 13.07
CA ALA A 63 17.99 -6.75 13.82
C ALA A 63 19.35 -6.26 14.36
N GLY A 64 20.17 -7.16 14.88
CA GLY A 64 21.55 -6.85 15.30
C GLY A 64 22.43 -6.39 14.14
N TRP A 65 22.35 -7.08 13.00
CA TRP A 65 23.10 -6.71 11.80
C TRP A 65 22.68 -5.35 11.23
N VAL A 66 21.38 -5.09 11.12
CA VAL A 66 20.84 -3.79 10.67
C VAL A 66 21.27 -2.68 11.61
N ALA A 67 21.19 -2.89 12.93
CA ALA A 67 21.65 -1.91 13.91
C ALA A 67 23.14 -1.55 13.74
N ALA A 68 23.99 -2.54 13.45
CA ALA A 68 25.40 -2.30 13.16
C ALA A 68 25.61 -1.57 11.83
N ARG A 69 24.80 -1.88 10.80
CA ARG A 69 24.90 -1.25 9.47
C ARG A 69 24.43 0.21 9.48
N ARG A 70 23.34 0.52 10.20
CA ARG A 70 22.78 1.87 10.34
C ARG A 70 23.77 2.90 10.89
N ARG A 71 24.67 2.48 11.78
CA ARG A 71 25.76 3.33 12.31
C ARG A 71 26.73 3.82 11.22
N LYS A 72 26.71 3.20 10.03
CA LYS A 72 27.63 3.48 8.93
C LYS A 72 26.96 4.12 7.71
N THR A 73 25.66 4.38 7.74
CA THR A 73 24.90 4.90 6.59
C THR A 73 24.47 6.35 6.82
N ALA A 74 24.62 7.19 5.81
CA ALA A 74 24.20 8.59 5.83
C ALA A 74 22.68 8.71 5.63
N GLY A 75 21.88 8.35 6.63
CA GLY A 75 20.42 8.52 6.64
C GLY A 75 19.66 7.88 5.46
N LEU A 76 18.35 8.11 5.41
CA LEU A 76 17.53 7.79 4.24
C LEU A 76 17.42 9.04 3.36
N PRO A 77 17.76 8.96 2.06
CA PRO A 77 17.48 10.07 1.14
C PRO A 77 15.97 10.35 1.07
N PRO A 78 15.55 11.62 0.83
CA PRO A 78 14.14 11.99 0.74
C PRO A 78 13.39 11.15 -0.30
N PRO A 79 12.33 10.42 0.07
CA PRO A 79 11.58 9.58 -0.86
C PRO A 79 10.77 10.37 -1.88
N VAL A 80 10.33 9.66 -2.93
CA VAL A 80 9.27 10.12 -3.83
C VAL A 80 8.01 9.32 -3.51
N PHE A 81 6.92 10.01 -3.23
CA PHE A 81 5.62 9.42 -2.89
C PHE A 81 4.65 9.53 -4.06
N ILE A 82 4.04 8.42 -4.43
CA ILE A 82 2.88 8.37 -5.31
C ILE A 82 1.64 8.35 -4.42
N LEU A 83 0.91 9.46 -4.46
CA LEU A 83 -0.33 9.71 -3.75
C LEU A 83 -1.55 9.48 -4.64
N GLY A 84 -2.70 9.39 -4.01
CA GLY A 84 -3.99 9.15 -4.64
C GLY A 84 -4.79 8.12 -3.86
N HIS A 85 -6.10 8.16 -4.04
CA HIS A 85 -6.97 7.16 -3.43
C HIS A 85 -6.72 5.77 -4.03
N TRP A 86 -7.10 4.70 -3.32
CA TRP A 86 -7.18 3.38 -3.96
C TRP A 86 -7.98 3.50 -5.25
N ARG A 87 -7.49 2.84 -6.30
CA ARG A 87 -8.17 2.75 -7.60
C ARG A 87 -8.16 4.01 -8.47
N SER A 88 -7.34 5.00 -8.14
CA SER A 88 -7.10 6.18 -9.00
C SER A 88 -6.04 5.96 -10.10
N GLY A 89 -5.38 4.81 -10.14
CA GLY A 89 -4.32 4.52 -11.13
C GLY A 89 -2.90 4.54 -10.58
N THR A 90 -2.73 4.77 -9.28
CA THR A 90 -1.45 4.74 -8.55
C THR A 90 -0.57 3.54 -8.88
N THR A 91 -1.16 2.35 -9.03
CA THR A 91 -0.45 1.13 -9.44
C THR A 91 0.21 1.24 -10.81
N HIS A 92 -0.49 1.80 -11.80
CA HIS A 92 0.07 1.93 -13.14
C HIS A 92 1.26 2.88 -13.14
N LEU A 93 1.09 4.05 -12.52
CA LEU A 93 2.15 5.04 -12.37
C LEU A 93 3.36 4.47 -11.61
N TYR A 94 3.13 3.74 -10.51
CA TYR A 94 4.20 3.13 -9.73
C TYR A 94 4.99 2.08 -10.52
N ASN A 95 4.30 1.25 -11.31
CA ASN A 95 4.99 0.29 -12.17
C ASN A 95 5.84 0.96 -13.26
N VAL A 96 5.39 2.09 -13.82
CA VAL A 96 6.17 2.85 -14.80
C VAL A 96 7.39 3.49 -14.13
N LEU A 97 7.18 4.30 -13.09
CA LEU A 97 8.26 5.04 -12.42
C LEU A 97 9.29 4.12 -11.75
N SER A 98 8.88 2.95 -11.25
CA SER A 98 9.81 1.93 -10.71
C SER A 98 10.79 1.34 -11.73
N ARG A 99 10.63 1.59 -13.04
CA ARG A 99 11.61 1.16 -14.03
C ARG A 99 12.88 2.01 -14.00
N ASP A 100 12.84 3.19 -13.38
CA ASP A 100 14.01 4.02 -13.19
C ASP A 100 14.97 3.38 -12.18
N PRO A 101 16.23 3.06 -12.57
CA PRO A 101 17.20 2.43 -11.68
C PRO A 101 17.62 3.31 -10.49
N GLN A 102 17.34 4.62 -10.51
CA GLN A 102 17.63 5.50 -9.38
C GLN A 102 16.77 5.14 -8.15
N PHE A 103 15.58 4.57 -8.39
CA PHE A 103 14.66 4.23 -7.32
C PHE A 103 14.88 2.83 -6.79
N GLY A 104 14.82 2.73 -5.46
CA GLY A 104 14.49 1.51 -4.78
C GLY A 104 12.97 1.35 -4.65
N ILE A 105 12.51 0.12 -4.55
CA ILE A 105 11.08 -0.22 -4.46
C ILE A 105 10.81 -1.16 -3.30
N ILE A 106 9.56 -1.23 -2.85
CA ILE A 106 9.14 -2.28 -1.94
C ILE A 106 8.84 -3.53 -2.78
N ASP A 107 9.63 -4.59 -2.63
CA ASP A 107 9.40 -5.86 -3.32
C ASP A 107 8.50 -6.82 -2.50
N PRO A 108 7.96 -7.90 -3.10
CA PRO A 108 7.06 -8.81 -2.39
C PRO A 108 7.69 -9.51 -1.17
N PHE A 109 9.01 -9.72 -1.14
CA PHE A 109 9.68 -10.35 0.00
C PHE A 109 9.79 -9.38 1.17
N ALA A 110 10.09 -8.11 0.89
CA ALA A 110 10.05 -7.04 1.90
C ALA A 110 8.65 -6.90 2.51
N VAL A 111 7.58 -7.13 1.73
CA VAL A 111 6.20 -7.12 2.24
C VAL A 111 5.88 -8.35 3.09
N GLY A 112 6.22 -9.54 2.60
CA GLY A 112 5.85 -10.81 3.24
C GLY A 112 6.65 -11.14 4.50
N LEU A 113 7.94 -10.78 4.53
CA LEU A 113 8.88 -11.08 5.61
C LEU A 113 9.65 -9.83 6.05
N PRO A 114 8.97 -8.76 6.49
CA PRO A 114 9.61 -7.46 6.72
C PRO A 114 10.65 -7.49 7.85
N TRP A 115 10.55 -8.46 8.77
CA TRP A 115 11.52 -8.67 9.84
C TRP A 115 12.79 -9.39 9.39
N ASP A 116 12.71 -10.21 8.34
CA ASP A 116 13.76 -11.15 7.91
C ASP A 116 14.19 -10.97 6.44
N MET A 117 13.77 -9.88 5.81
CA MET A 117 13.94 -9.64 4.37
C MET A 117 15.41 -9.63 3.92
N LEU A 118 16.37 -9.25 4.78
CA LEU A 118 17.79 -9.18 4.43
C LEU A 118 18.52 -10.50 4.65
N GLY A 119 18.08 -11.31 5.61
CA GLY A 119 18.62 -12.61 5.96
C GLY A 119 17.81 -13.74 5.35
N LEU A 120 16.87 -14.30 6.13
CA LEU A 120 16.10 -15.50 5.73
C LEU A 120 15.36 -15.30 4.40
N GLY A 121 14.77 -14.14 4.18
CA GLY A 121 14.08 -13.78 2.94
C GLY A 121 15.01 -13.78 1.73
N SER A 122 16.24 -13.26 1.87
CA SER A 122 17.26 -13.29 0.82
C SER A 122 17.70 -14.71 0.49
N VAL A 123 17.90 -15.56 1.51
CA VAL A 123 18.34 -16.96 1.32
C VAL A 123 17.25 -17.81 0.67
N LEU A 124 16.00 -17.66 1.13
CA LEU A 124 14.87 -18.44 0.61
C LEU A 124 14.25 -17.86 -0.65
N ARG A 125 14.80 -16.76 -1.19
CA ARG A 125 14.22 -16.03 -2.33
C ARG A 125 13.87 -16.91 -3.53
N PRO A 126 14.72 -17.88 -3.99
CA PRO A 126 14.37 -18.74 -5.12
C PRO A 126 13.16 -19.64 -4.86
N LEU A 127 12.99 -20.10 -3.62
CA LEU A 127 11.86 -20.94 -3.22
C LEU A 127 10.59 -20.10 -3.06
N LEU A 128 10.70 -18.97 -2.35
CA LEU A 128 9.59 -18.05 -2.12
C LEU A 128 9.07 -17.45 -3.44
N ALA A 129 9.96 -17.18 -4.40
CA ALA A 129 9.57 -16.68 -5.73
C ALA A 129 8.63 -17.64 -6.48
N ARG A 130 8.77 -18.96 -6.27
CA ARG A 130 7.89 -19.98 -6.86
C ARG A 130 6.53 -20.07 -6.17
N ALA A 131 6.44 -19.59 -4.93
CA ALA A 131 5.22 -19.57 -4.14
C ALA A 131 4.46 -18.24 -4.25
N LEU A 132 4.99 -17.25 -4.97
CA LEU A 132 4.30 -15.99 -5.22
C LEU A 132 3.01 -16.26 -6.01
N PRO A 133 1.89 -15.60 -5.65
CA PRO A 133 0.68 -15.71 -6.42
C PRO A 133 0.93 -15.13 -7.82
N GLU A 134 0.40 -15.78 -8.86
CA GLU A 134 0.60 -15.32 -10.25
C GLU A 134 0.06 -13.89 -10.47
N ARG A 135 -0.97 -13.50 -9.71
CA ARG A 135 -1.64 -12.19 -9.77
C ARG A 135 -2.04 -11.73 -8.37
N ARG A 136 -2.20 -10.41 -8.17
CA ARG A 136 -2.77 -9.87 -6.93
C ARG A 136 -4.23 -10.27 -6.77
N TYR A 137 -4.73 -10.18 -5.54
CA TYR A 137 -6.12 -10.54 -5.23
C TYR A 137 -7.13 -9.45 -5.59
N ILE A 138 -6.69 -8.20 -5.58
CA ILE A 138 -7.51 -7.01 -5.79
C ILE A 138 -7.53 -6.52 -7.24
N ASP A 139 -6.56 -6.97 -8.05
CA ASP A 139 -6.44 -6.64 -9.46
C ASP A 139 -5.69 -7.74 -10.22
N ASN A 140 -5.86 -7.79 -11.55
CA ASN A 140 -5.19 -8.78 -12.40
C ASN A 140 -3.72 -8.43 -12.68
N VAL A 141 -3.05 -7.65 -11.81
CA VAL A 141 -1.65 -7.27 -12.03
C VAL A 141 -0.76 -8.45 -11.64
N PRO A 142 0.16 -8.89 -12.53
CA PRO A 142 1.11 -9.95 -12.21
C PRO A 142 2.00 -9.58 -11.03
N VAL A 143 2.30 -10.56 -10.17
CA VAL A 143 3.28 -10.39 -9.10
C VAL A 143 4.53 -11.17 -9.47
N LYS A 144 5.61 -10.44 -9.75
CA LYS A 144 6.96 -10.96 -9.93
C LYS A 144 7.83 -10.62 -8.72
N ALA A 145 8.97 -11.28 -8.59
CA ALA A 145 9.95 -11.09 -7.53
C ALA A 145 10.49 -9.65 -7.39
N ASP A 146 10.30 -8.82 -8.41
CA ASP A 146 10.70 -7.40 -8.51
C ASP A 146 9.48 -6.47 -8.73
N SER A 147 8.26 -6.97 -8.54
CA SER A 147 7.05 -6.16 -8.73
C SER A 147 6.85 -5.22 -7.55
N PRO A 148 6.73 -3.91 -7.80
CA PRO A 148 6.65 -2.92 -6.74
C PRO A 148 5.31 -3.04 -5.97
N GLN A 149 5.40 -3.04 -4.64
CA GLN A 149 4.28 -3.28 -3.72
C GLN A 149 4.00 -2.07 -2.81
N GLU A 150 2.83 -2.10 -2.17
CA GLU A 150 2.51 -1.22 -1.03
C GLU A 150 3.23 -1.73 0.23
N ASP A 151 3.67 -0.82 1.07
CA ASP A 151 4.33 -1.12 2.34
C ASP A 151 3.34 -1.36 3.50
N GLU A 152 2.04 -1.11 3.32
CA GLU A 152 1.08 -1.21 4.41
C GLU A 152 1.04 -2.60 5.06
N ILE A 153 1.09 -3.68 4.27
CA ILE A 153 1.10 -5.05 4.81
C ILE A 153 2.37 -5.30 5.63
N ALA A 154 3.52 -4.79 5.16
CA ALA A 154 4.77 -4.87 5.91
C ALA A 154 4.62 -4.16 7.26
N LEU A 155 4.05 -2.95 7.27
CA LEU A 155 3.83 -2.17 8.48
C LEU A 155 2.80 -2.82 9.41
N ALA A 156 1.74 -3.43 8.87
CA ALA A 156 0.77 -4.20 9.64
C ALA A 156 1.40 -5.41 10.36
N ASN A 157 2.49 -5.95 9.81
CA ASN A 157 3.27 -7.05 10.38
C ASN A 157 4.35 -6.58 11.37
N MET A 158 4.67 -5.29 11.40
CA MET A 158 5.72 -4.73 12.25
C MET A 158 5.21 -3.77 13.34
N SER A 159 3.95 -3.36 13.25
CA SER A 159 3.31 -2.36 14.09
C SER A 159 1.88 -2.79 14.42
N PRO A 160 1.36 -2.50 15.62
CA PRO A 160 -0.04 -2.76 15.98
C PRO A 160 -1.01 -1.65 15.49
N ILE A 161 -0.56 -0.78 14.58
CA ILE A 161 -1.36 0.31 13.99
C ILE A 161 -1.29 0.19 12.47
N SER A 162 -2.35 -0.33 11.86
CA SER A 162 -2.57 -0.40 10.42
C SER A 162 -4.06 -0.56 10.12
N PHE A 163 -4.53 -0.03 9.00
CA PHE A 163 -5.93 -0.23 8.61
C PHE A 163 -6.23 -1.70 8.24
N TYR A 164 -5.20 -2.48 7.86
CA TYR A 164 -5.34 -3.91 7.60
C TYR A 164 -5.79 -4.70 8.84
N HIS A 165 -5.52 -4.21 10.05
CA HIS A 165 -6.04 -4.88 11.25
C HIS A 165 -7.56 -4.83 11.32
N GLY A 166 -8.21 -3.82 10.74
CA GLY A 166 -9.67 -3.81 10.58
C GLY A 166 -10.16 -4.86 9.58
N LEU A 167 -9.37 -5.15 8.53
CA LEU A 167 -9.68 -6.21 7.57
C LEU A 167 -9.50 -7.60 8.17
N TYR A 168 -8.46 -7.80 9.00
CA TYR A 168 -8.21 -9.07 9.70
C TYR A 168 -9.20 -9.31 10.84
N PHE A 169 -9.56 -8.23 11.56
CA PHE A 169 -10.47 -8.27 12.71
C PHE A 169 -11.63 -7.26 12.58
N PRO A 170 -12.63 -7.60 11.73
CA PRO A 170 -13.83 -6.79 11.47
C PRO A 170 -14.66 -6.28 12.65
N GLU A 171 -14.59 -6.91 13.83
CA GLU A 171 -15.37 -6.47 15.00
C GLU A 171 -14.94 -5.10 15.51
N ARG A 172 -13.69 -4.70 15.23
CA ARG A 172 -13.15 -3.36 15.51
C ARG A 172 -12.76 -2.62 14.23
N PHE A 173 -13.50 -2.86 13.14
CA PHE A 173 -13.19 -2.31 11.81
C PHE A 173 -13.00 -0.78 11.82
N ASP A 174 -13.99 -0.02 12.29
CA ASP A 174 -13.96 1.45 12.26
C ASP A 174 -12.85 2.04 13.13
N GLU A 175 -12.57 1.44 14.30
CA GLU A 175 -11.46 1.86 15.16
C GLU A 175 -10.13 1.67 14.42
N ASN A 176 -9.90 0.50 13.83
CA ASN A 176 -8.66 0.22 13.11
C ASN A 176 -8.52 1.04 11.83
N LEU A 177 -9.60 1.34 11.10
CA LEU A 177 -9.52 2.27 9.97
C LEU A 177 -9.12 3.67 10.43
N ARG A 178 -9.79 4.23 11.46
CA ARG A 178 -9.48 5.59 11.93
C ARG A 178 -8.06 5.71 12.47
N ARG A 179 -7.63 4.74 13.28
CA ARG A 179 -6.25 4.68 13.81
C ARG A 179 -5.23 4.42 12.70
N GLY A 180 -5.54 3.48 11.82
CA GLY A 180 -4.66 2.99 10.76
C GLY A 180 -4.57 3.88 9.53
N LEU A 181 -5.52 4.80 9.31
CA LEU A 181 -5.48 5.80 8.24
C LEU A 181 -5.06 7.18 8.76
N TYR A 182 -5.60 7.62 9.91
CA TYR A 182 -5.46 9.01 10.37
C TYR A 182 -4.76 9.18 11.73
N PHE A 183 -4.40 8.07 12.40
CA PHE A 183 -3.92 8.09 13.79
C PHE A 183 -4.91 8.69 14.81
N ASP A 184 -6.20 8.71 14.49
CA ASP A 184 -7.25 9.15 15.42
C ASP A 184 -7.24 8.29 16.68
N GLY A 185 -7.24 8.93 17.86
CA GLY A 185 -7.20 8.21 19.13
C GLY A 185 -5.87 7.51 19.42
N CYS A 186 -4.84 7.67 18.58
CA CYS A 186 -3.49 7.25 18.94
C CYS A 186 -2.83 8.29 19.85
N THR A 187 -2.07 7.81 20.82
CA THR A 187 -1.22 8.66 21.66
C THR A 187 0.00 9.18 20.89
N ALA A 188 0.67 10.20 21.42
CA ALA A 188 1.94 10.67 20.84
C ALA A 188 3.00 9.56 20.81
N ALA A 189 3.11 8.77 21.88
CA ALA A 189 4.05 7.65 21.95
C ALA A 189 3.78 6.57 20.89
N GLU A 190 2.51 6.29 20.61
CA GLU A 190 2.10 5.36 19.55
C GLU A 190 2.44 5.87 18.15
N ARG A 191 2.19 7.16 17.88
CA ARG A 191 2.58 7.79 16.59
C ARG A 191 4.09 7.74 16.40
N GLU A 192 4.87 8.09 17.42
CA GLU A 192 6.32 8.02 17.37
C GLU A 192 6.87 6.59 17.23
N ALA A 193 6.23 5.61 17.89
CA ALA A 193 6.57 4.20 17.70
C ALA A 193 6.30 3.74 16.25
N TRP A 194 5.19 4.17 15.66
CA TRP A 194 4.89 3.90 14.25
C TRP A 194 5.91 4.56 13.33
N LYS A 195 6.25 5.84 13.51
CA LYS A 195 7.27 6.55 12.71
C LYS A 195 8.62 5.83 12.76
N ARG A 196 9.08 5.46 13.97
CA ARG A 196 10.33 4.69 14.14
C ARG A 196 10.28 3.36 13.40
N ARG A 197 9.13 2.67 13.41
CA ARG A 197 8.99 1.40 12.70
C ARG A 197 9.00 1.57 11.19
N PHE A 198 8.29 2.57 10.70
CA PHE A 198 8.27 2.92 9.28
C PHE A 198 9.66 3.27 8.76
N LEU A 199 10.40 4.13 9.46
CA LEU A 199 11.78 4.46 9.12
C LEU A 199 12.69 3.22 9.14
N TYR A 200 12.58 2.38 10.18
CA TYR A 200 13.34 1.14 10.26
C TYR A 200 13.07 0.21 9.08
N PHE A 201 11.81 0.07 8.67
CA PHE A 201 11.45 -0.73 7.50
C PHE A 201 12.09 -0.17 6.21
N LEU A 202 11.97 1.13 5.96
CA LEU A 202 12.55 1.75 4.76
C LEU A 202 14.08 1.72 4.73
N GLU A 203 14.74 1.84 5.88
CA GLU A 203 16.19 1.68 5.99
C GLU A 203 16.63 0.29 5.55
N LYS A 204 15.89 -0.75 5.96
CA LYS A 204 16.16 -2.12 5.49
C LYS A 204 16.01 -2.22 3.99
N VAL A 205 14.96 -1.65 3.41
CA VAL A 205 14.72 -1.66 1.95
C VAL A 205 15.85 -0.94 1.22
N SER A 206 16.25 0.23 1.72
CA SER A 206 17.34 1.00 1.13
C SER A 206 18.68 0.24 1.22
N ILE A 207 18.99 -0.38 2.36
CA ILE A 207 20.18 -1.23 2.53
C ILE A 207 20.18 -2.39 1.53
N ALA A 208 19.04 -3.08 1.34
CA ALA A 208 18.91 -4.17 0.38
C ALA A 208 19.23 -3.74 -1.06
N GLN A 209 19.03 -2.46 -1.37
CA GLN A 209 19.08 -1.92 -2.73
C GLN A 209 20.22 -0.91 -2.93
N GLY A 210 21.24 -0.96 -2.06
CA GLY A 210 22.46 -0.17 -2.22
C GLY A 210 22.31 1.31 -1.87
N GLY A 211 21.40 1.66 -0.96
CA GLY A 211 21.23 3.03 -0.47
C GLY A 211 20.38 3.93 -1.38
N ARG A 212 19.61 3.35 -2.32
CA ARG A 212 18.78 4.11 -3.26
C ARG A 212 17.67 4.91 -2.56
N CYS A 213 17.27 6.00 -3.21
CA CYS A 213 16.04 6.72 -2.92
C CYS A 213 14.84 5.79 -3.13
N ILE A 214 13.93 5.71 -2.17
CA ILE A 214 12.77 4.82 -2.29
C ILE A 214 11.63 5.54 -2.99
N LEU A 215 11.06 4.90 -4.01
CA LEU A 215 9.78 5.28 -4.59
C LEU A 215 8.68 4.54 -3.83
N LEU A 216 7.81 5.29 -3.17
CA LEU A 216 6.75 4.76 -2.32
C LEU A 216 5.39 4.98 -2.94
N LYS A 217 4.53 3.97 -2.86
CA LYS A 217 3.12 4.10 -3.19
C LYS A 217 2.30 3.36 -2.16
N ASN A 218 1.49 4.11 -1.43
CA ASN A 218 0.46 3.60 -0.53
C ASN A 218 -0.60 4.69 -0.36
N PRO A 219 -1.87 4.43 -0.70
CA PRO A 219 -2.94 5.44 -0.61
C PRO A 219 -3.11 6.07 0.77
N VAL A 220 -2.71 5.38 1.85
CA VAL A 220 -2.71 5.91 3.22
C VAL A 220 -1.90 7.20 3.33
N TYR A 221 -0.82 7.36 2.55
CA TYR A 221 0.00 8.58 2.58
C TYR A 221 -0.71 9.81 2.04
N SER A 222 -1.79 9.64 1.27
CA SER A 222 -2.63 10.76 0.86
C SER A 222 -3.29 11.46 2.05
N ALA A 223 -3.54 10.74 3.15
CA ALA A 223 -4.10 11.30 4.38
C ALA A 223 -3.02 11.70 5.41
N ARG A 224 -1.74 11.66 5.04
CA ARG A 224 -0.59 11.80 5.97
C ARG A 224 0.54 12.64 5.38
N VAL A 225 0.27 13.49 4.40
CA VAL A 225 1.32 14.25 3.72
C VAL A 225 2.04 15.16 4.71
N ALA A 226 1.32 15.78 5.66
CA ALA A 226 1.94 16.57 6.74
C ALA A 226 2.97 15.77 7.55
N MET A 227 2.65 14.52 7.92
CA MET A 227 3.60 13.66 8.63
C MET A 227 4.80 13.29 7.75
N MET A 228 4.59 13.05 6.45
CA MET A 228 5.70 12.73 5.53
C MET A 228 6.62 13.94 5.36
N ARG A 229 6.08 15.16 5.32
CA ARG A 229 6.84 16.42 5.29
C ARG A 229 7.62 16.66 6.59
N GLU A 230 7.08 16.27 7.74
CA GLU A 230 7.78 16.32 9.03
C GLU A 230 9.03 15.43 9.02
N ILE A 231 8.92 14.22 8.46
CA ILE A 231 10.01 13.25 8.39
C ILE A 231 11.04 13.63 7.31
N TRP A 232 10.55 14.05 6.13
CA TRP A 232 11.36 14.46 4.98
C TRP A 232 10.83 15.77 4.40
N PRO A 233 11.36 16.93 4.84
CA PRO A 233 10.97 18.23 4.31
C PRO A 233 11.19 18.35 2.78
N ASP A 234 12.18 17.63 2.27
CA ASP A 234 12.56 17.59 0.85
C ASP A 234 11.94 16.41 0.08
N ALA A 235 10.93 15.72 0.63
CA ALA A 235 10.19 14.70 -0.12
C ALA A 235 9.45 15.30 -1.31
N ARG A 236 9.22 14.47 -2.33
CA ARG A 236 8.44 14.85 -3.52
C ARG A 236 7.18 14.00 -3.60
N PHE A 237 6.09 14.59 -4.05
CA PHE A 237 4.77 13.99 -4.05
C PHE A 237 4.16 14.07 -5.45
N ILE A 238 3.70 12.93 -5.96
CA ILE A 238 2.97 12.82 -7.24
C ILE A 238 1.56 12.36 -6.92
N HIS A 239 0.56 13.20 -7.14
CA HIS A 239 -0.84 12.83 -6.95
C HIS A 239 -1.48 12.42 -8.29
N ILE A 240 -1.80 11.13 -8.43
CA ILE A 240 -2.60 10.65 -9.55
C ILE A 240 -4.07 10.54 -9.16
N HIS A 241 -4.91 11.27 -9.89
CA HIS A 241 -6.34 11.35 -9.64
C HIS A 241 -7.15 10.80 -10.82
N ARG A 242 -8.37 10.36 -10.54
CA ARG A 242 -9.31 9.78 -11.49
C ARG A 242 -10.71 10.26 -11.13
N ASP A 243 -11.66 10.19 -12.07
CA ASP A 243 -13.08 10.46 -11.79
C ASP A 243 -13.52 9.77 -10.47
N PRO A 244 -13.92 10.55 -9.44
CA PRO A 244 -14.34 10.02 -8.15
C PRO A 244 -15.42 8.94 -8.26
N ARG A 245 -16.32 9.07 -9.24
CA ARG A 245 -17.36 8.06 -9.53
C ARG A 245 -16.76 6.69 -9.83
N ALA A 246 -15.73 6.65 -10.68
CA ALA A 246 -15.04 5.40 -11.02
C ALA A 246 -14.24 4.86 -9.82
N VAL A 247 -13.68 5.74 -9.00
CA VAL A 247 -12.95 5.37 -7.77
C VAL A 247 -13.88 4.67 -6.78
N PHE A 248 -15.10 5.20 -6.56
CA PHE A 248 -16.07 4.66 -5.61
C PHE A 248 -16.33 3.17 -5.84
N VAL A 249 -16.80 2.78 -7.02
CA VAL A 249 -17.16 1.38 -7.32
C VAL A 249 -15.97 0.46 -7.17
N SER A 250 -14.82 0.89 -7.70
CA SER A 250 -13.65 0.03 -7.66
C SER A 250 -13.15 -0.16 -6.22
N THR A 251 -13.34 0.84 -5.34
CA THR A 251 -12.94 0.75 -3.92
C THR A 251 -13.90 -0.12 -3.13
N VAL A 252 -15.21 -0.05 -3.40
CA VAL A 252 -16.20 -0.95 -2.80
C VAL A 252 -15.86 -2.41 -3.11
N GLY A 253 -15.52 -2.70 -4.38
CA GLY A 253 -15.04 -4.03 -4.79
C GLY A 253 -13.76 -4.44 -4.04
N PHE A 254 -12.80 -3.53 -3.90
CA PHE A 254 -11.55 -3.75 -3.17
C PHE A 254 -11.80 -4.19 -1.71
N TYR A 255 -12.59 -3.45 -0.94
CA TYR A 255 -12.88 -3.79 0.46
C TYR A 255 -13.64 -5.11 0.58
N ARG A 256 -14.67 -5.34 -0.25
CA ARG A 256 -15.43 -6.61 -0.27
C ARG A 256 -14.51 -7.80 -0.53
N THR A 257 -13.60 -7.70 -1.49
CA THR A 257 -12.63 -8.76 -1.81
C THR A 257 -11.65 -9.00 -0.66
N LEU A 258 -11.10 -7.95 -0.05
CA LEU A 258 -10.15 -8.11 1.05
C LEU A 258 -10.81 -8.68 2.31
N LEU A 259 -12.00 -8.20 2.70
CA LEU A 259 -12.76 -8.74 3.82
C LEU A 259 -13.08 -10.22 3.63
N ALA A 260 -13.56 -10.60 2.45
CA ALA A 260 -13.90 -12.00 2.15
C ALA A 260 -12.69 -12.94 2.24
N ARG A 261 -11.48 -12.44 1.98
CA ARG A 261 -10.25 -13.23 1.94
C ARG A 261 -9.47 -13.24 3.26
N LEU A 262 -9.42 -12.12 3.95
CA LEU A 262 -8.49 -11.88 5.06
C LEU A 262 -9.17 -11.85 6.42
N ALA A 263 -10.50 -11.75 6.48
CA ALA A 263 -11.19 -11.66 7.75
C ALA A 263 -11.06 -12.96 8.57
N LEU A 264 -10.61 -12.82 9.81
CA LEU A 264 -10.58 -13.86 10.83
C LEU A 264 -11.77 -13.77 11.80
N GLN A 265 -12.68 -12.81 11.57
CA GLN A 265 -13.94 -12.61 12.30
C GLN A 265 -15.11 -12.38 11.31
N PRO A 266 -16.37 -12.50 11.74
CA PRO A 266 -17.51 -12.15 10.90
C PRO A 266 -17.46 -10.67 10.47
N HIS A 267 -17.76 -10.40 9.20
CA HIS A 267 -17.72 -9.04 8.62
C HIS A 267 -19.06 -8.60 8.01
N GLY A 268 -20.13 -9.35 8.25
CA GLY A 268 -21.45 -9.09 7.64
C GLY A 268 -22.10 -7.78 8.10
N HIS A 269 -21.66 -7.22 9.23
CA HIS A 269 -22.14 -5.94 9.77
C HIS A 269 -21.52 -4.71 9.08
N ILE A 270 -20.50 -4.89 8.24
CA ILE A 270 -19.79 -3.76 7.62
C ILE A 270 -20.53 -3.31 6.35
N ASP A 271 -21.07 -2.09 6.39
CA ASP A 271 -21.52 -1.39 5.19
C ASP A 271 -20.31 -0.79 4.45
N VAL A 272 -19.75 -1.58 3.53
CA VAL A 272 -18.58 -1.19 2.73
C VAL A 272 -18.84 0.06 1.88
N GLU A 273 -20.07 0.26 1.39
CA GLU A 273 -20.37 1.44 0.57
C GLU A 273 -20.33 2.70 1.43
N ARG A 274 -20.92 2.63 2.62
CA ARG A 274 -20.87 3.72 3.59
C ARG A 274 -19.44 4.03 4.02
N VAL A 275 -18.64 3.01 4.30
CA VAL A 275 -17.21 3.18 4.63
C VAL A 275 -16.48 3.95 3.53
N VAL A 276 -16.67 3.58 2.26
CA VAL A 276 -16.01 4.28 1.16
C VAL A 276 -16.52 5.72 1.03
N LEU A 277 -17.83 5.94 1.12
CA LEU A 277 -18.46 7.28 1.08
C LEU A 277 -17.90 8.22 2.15
N ASP A 278 -17.75 7.73 3.38
CA ASP A 278 -17.29 8.54 4.52
C ASP A 278 -15.78 8.81 4.46
N HIS A 279 -14.97 7.84 4.02
CA HIS A 279 -13.52 7.93 4.08
C HIS A 279 -12.86 8.62 2.88
N TYR A 280 -13.43 8.53 1.67
CA TYR A 280 -12.85 9.17 0.48
C TYR A 280 -12.71 10.71 0.65
N PRO A 281 -13.77 11.46 1.05
CA PRO A 281 -13.66 12.90 1.27
C PRO A 281 -12.58 13.26 2.28
N ARG A 282 -12.49 12.50 3.37
CA ARG A 282 -11.52 12.77 4.44
C ARG A 282 -10.08 12.59 3.99
N ILE A 283 -9.79 11.55 3.19
CA ILE A 283 -8.44 11.32 2.66
C ILE A 283 -8.09 12.42 1.63
N MET A 284 -9.01 12.72 0.72
CA MET A 284 -8.76 13.68 -0.34
C MET A 284 -8.68 15.12 0.18
N GLN A 285 -9.48 15.48 1.18
CA GLN A 285 -9.38 16.79 1.82
C GLN A 285 -8.04 16.95 2.56
N ALA A 286 -7.61 15.94 3.32
CA ALA A 286 -6.30 15.97 3.97
C ALA A 286 -5.15 16.12 2.96
N LEU A 287 -5.24 15.44 1.80
CA LEU A 287 -4.26 15.63 0.72
C LEU A 287 -4.24 17.08 0.23
N LEU A 288 -5.40 17.67 -0.04
CA LEU A 288 -5.50 19.05 -0.53
C LEU A 288 -4.95 20.04 0.50
N ASP A 289 -5.33 19.88 1.76
CA ASP A 289 -4.90 20.76 2.86
C ASP A 289 -3.38 20.66 3.08
N ASP A 290 -2.84 19.44 3.14
CA ASP A 290 -1.42 19.20 3.43
C ASP A 290 -0.47 19.53 2.26
N THR A 291 -1.01 19.75 1.05
CA THR A 291 -0.23 20.07 -0.16
C THR A 291 -0.45 21.51 -0.65
N ALA A 292 -1.37 22.27 -0.04
CA ALA A 292 -1.76 23.60 -0.51
C ALA A 292 -0.60 24.61 -0.56
N ASP A 293 0.40 24.46 0.32
CA ASP A 293 1.56 25.34 0.44
C ASP A 293 2.85 24.75 -0.16
N LEU A 294 2.78 23.57 -0.79
CA LEU A 294 3.96 22.95 -1.39
C LEU A 294 4.35 23.68 -2.69
N PRO A 295 5.66 23.96 -2.91
CA PRO A 295 6.12 24.51 -4.16
C PRO A 295 5.94 23.51 -5.31
N ALA A 296 5.89 24.01 -6.54
CA ALA A 296 5.65 23.20 -7.74
C ALA A 296 6.69 22.07 -7.93
N ASN A 297 7.93 22.24 -7.43
CA ASN A 297 8.96 21.21 -7.49
C ASN A 297 8.87 20.13 -6.40
N ARG A 298 7.87 20.21 -5.52
CA ARG A 298 7.60 19.23 -4.45
C ARG A 298 6.27 18.52 -4.60
N PHE A 299 5.32 19.07 -5.35
CA PHE A 299 4.03 18.45 -5.59
C PHE A 299 3.59 18.61 -7.06
N ALA A 300 3.19 17.51 -7.68
CA ALA A 300 2.63 17.50 -9.03
C ALA A 300 1.41 16.59 -9.12
N GLU A 301 0.34 17.09 -9.74
CA GLU A 301 -0.86 16.31 -10.05
C GLU A 301 -0.79 15.71 -11.47
N VAL A 302 -1.41 14.55 -11.68
CA VAL A 302 -1.58 13.93 -12.99
C VAL A 302 -2.98 13.29 -13.10
N PRO A 303 -3.78 13.67 -14.11
CA PRO A 303 -5.03 12.97 -14.40
C PRO A 303 -4.75 11.56 -14.95
N PHE A 304 -5.44 10.56 -14.42
CA PHE A 304 -5.31 9.18 -14.86
C PHE A 304 -5.59 9.03 -16.36
N GLU A 305 -6.65 9.67 -16.87
CA GLU A 305 -7.05 9.62 -18.28
C GLU A 305 -5.97 10.21 -19.20
N ARG A 306 -5.27 11.26 -18.74
CA ARG A 306 -4.14 11.85 -19.48
C ARG A 306 -2.92 10.92 -19.44
N PHE A 307 -2.61 10.36 -18.26
CA PHE A 307 -1.53 9.39 -18.11
C PHE A 307 -1.75 8.14 -18.96
N GLU A 308 -2.99 7.68 -19.12
CA GLU A 308 -3.30 6.55 -19.99
C GLU A 308 -3.16 6.87 -21.47
N ARG A 309 -3.50 8.10 -21.89
CA ARG A 309 -3.38 8.54 -23.29
C ARG A 309 -1.94 8.81 -23.69
N ALA A 310 -1.17 9.44 -22.82
CA ALA A 310 0.18 9.93 -23.10
C ALA A 310 1.14 9.68 -21.92
N PRO A 311 1.42 8.41 -21.57
CA PRO A 311 2.19 8.08 -20.36
C PRO A 311 3.61 8.63 -20.38
N LEU A 312 4.31 8.60 -21.52
CA LEU A 312 5.70 9.09 -21.61
C LEU A 312 5.78 10.62 -21.46
N GLU A 313 4.83 11.34 -22.06
CA GLU A 313 4.74 12.80 -21.95
C GLU A 313 4.45 13.21 -20.50
N GLU A 314 3.54 12.50 -19.81
CA GLU A 314 3.27 12.76 -18.40
C GLU A 314 4.46 12.44 -17.51
N VAL A 315 5.18 11.33 -17.75
CA VAL A 315 6.40 11.04 -16.98
C VAL A 315 7.47 12.12 -17.22
N GLU A 316 7.66 12.57 -18.46
CA GLU A 316 8.61 13.65 -18.77
C GLU A 316 8.25 14.94 -18.03
N ARG A 317 6.98 15.34 -18.09
CA ARG A 317 6.46 16.51 -17.38
C ARG A 317 6.65 16.38 -15.87
N LEU A 318 6.38 15.22 -15.29
CA LEU A 318 6.58 14.97 -13.85
C LEU A 318 8.06 15.10 -13.47
N TYR A 319 8.99 14.56 -14.27
CA TYR A 319 10.42 14.69 -14.00
C TYR A 319 10.90 16.14 -14.08
N GLN A 320 10.44 16.88 -15.08
CA GLN A 320 10.75 18.30 -15.22
C GLN A 320 10.16 19.13 -14.07
N THR A 321 8.88 18.92 -13.75
CA THR A 321 8.17 19.68 -12.71
C THR A 321 8.80 19.45 -11.35
N LEU A 322 9.07 18.19 -11.00
CA LEU A 322 9.62 17.81 -9.69
C LEU A 322 11.15 17.85 -9.63
N GLU A 323 11.82 18.29 -10.70
CA GLU A 323 13.28 18.34 -10.80
C GLU A 323 13.92 16.97 -10.46
N LEU A 324 13.31 15.88 -10.95
CA LEU A 324 13.85 14.54 -10.78
C LEU A 324 14.98 14.31 -11.78
N PRO A 325 16.16 13.85 -11.34
CA PRO A 325 17.27 13.60 -12.24
C PRO A 325 17.04 12.34 -13.08
N GLY A 326 17.86 12.14 -14.12
CA GLY A 326 17.98 10.82 -14.77
C GLY A 326 16.90 10.45 -15.79
N TYR A 327 15.97 11.34 -16.15
CA TYR A 327 14.90 11.05 -17.12
C TYR A 327 15.43 10.44 -18.43
N ALA A 328 16.46 11.05 -19.03
CA ALA A 328 17.02 10.58 -20.32
C ALA A 328 17.52 9.13 -20.26
N ALA A 329 18.12 8.72 -19.14
CA ALA A 329 18.61 7.36 -18.94
C ALA A 329 17.48 6.36 -18.61
N ALA A 330 16.39 6.85 -17.99
CA ALA A 330 15.24 6.03 -17.60
C ALA A 330 14.22 5.84 -18.74
N ARG A 331 14.11 6.81 -19.66
CA ARG A 331 13.13 6.85 -20.75
C ARG A 331 13.05 5.54 -21.57
N PRO A 332 14.16 4.94 -22.04
CA PRO A 332 14.08 3.67 -22.78
C PRO A 332 13.45 2.53 -21.98
N LYS A 333 13.61 2.53 -20.64
CA LYS A 333 13.01 1.53 -19.75
C LYS A 333 11.52 1.75 -19.55
N PHE A 334 11.08 3.00 -19.52
CA PHE A 334 9.66 3.35 -19.52
C PHE A 334 9.00 2.91 -20.82
N GLU A 335 9.60 3.23 -21.97
CA GLU A 335 9.15 2.82 -23.30
C GLU A 335 9.02 1.30 -23.41
N ALA A 336 10.06 0.56 -23.00
CA ALA A 336 10.04 -0.90 -23.02
C ALA A 336 8.93 -1.50 -22.15
N TYR A 337 8.73 -0.97 -20.93
CA TYR A 337 7.66 -1.43 -20.04
C TYR A 337 6.27 -1.13 -20.61
N LEU A 338 6.05 0.10 -21.08
CA LEU A 338 4.76 0.52 -21.66
C LEU A 338 4.41 -0.29 -22.91
N GLY A 339 5.39 -0.58 -23.76
CA GLY A 339 5.22 -1.47 -24.91
C GLY A 339 4.75 -2.87 -24.51
N ALA A 340 5.30 -3.42 -23.41
CA ALA A 340 4.96 -4.75 -22.90
C ALA A 340 3.56 -4.85 -22.24
N VAL A 341 2.99 -3.74 -21.77
CA VAL A 341 1.68 -3.74 -21.06
C VAL A 341 0.52 -3.14 -21.87
N SER A 342 0.78 -2.75 -23.12
CA SER A 342 -0.19 -2.14 -24.05
C SER A 342 -1.50 -2.94 -24.25
N ASN A 343 -1.48 -4.27 -24.04
CA ASN A 343 -2.64 -5.15 -24.20
C ASN A 343 -3.42 -5.45 -22.90
N TYR A 344 -3.20 -4.72 -21.81
CA TYR A 344 -3.88 -5.00 -20.54
C TYR A 344 -5.38 -4.63 -20.57
N ALA A 345 -6.24 -5.64 -20.50
CA ALA A 345 -7.69 -5.46 -20.40
C ALA A 345 -8.10 -5.04 -18.98
N LYS A 346 -8.74 -3.86 -18.88
CA LYS A 346 -9.22 -3.31 -17.61
C LYS A 346 -10.60 -3.85 -17.26
N ASN A 347 -10.83 -4.12 -15.98
CA ASN A 347 -12.17 -4.43 -15.47
C ASN A 347 -13.05 -3.18 -15.63
N ARG A 348 -14.08 -3.27 -16.46
CA ARG A 348 -15.13 -2.24 -16.56
C ARG A 348 -16.15 -2.49 -15.46
N HIS A 349 -16.09 -1.70 -14.40
CA HIS A 349 -17.14 -1.67 -13.40
C HIS A 349 -18.13 -0.56 -13.77
N ARG A 350 -19.41 -0.92 -13.96
CA ARG A 350 -20.49 0.06 -14.15
C ARG A 350 -21.11 0.37 -12.78
N LEU A 351 -21.25 1.66 -12.49
CA LEU A 351 -22.09 2.16 -11.40
C LEU A 351 -23.56 1.83 -11.72
N SER A 352 -24.36 1.53 -10.69
CA SER A 352 -25.80 1.77 -10.78
C SER A 352 -26.04 3.27 -10.82
N ASP A 353 -27.14 3.71 -11.44
CA ASP A 353 -27.48 5.13 -11.51
C ASP A 353 -27.63 5.74 -10.11
N GLU A 354 -28.24 5.01 -9.18
CA GLU A 354 -28.35 5.39 -7.76
C GLU A 354 -26.97 5.59 -7.09
N GLY A 355 -26.02 4.67 -7.32
CA GLY A 355 -24.67 4.79 -6.76
C GLY A 355 -23.91 5.99 -7.32
N ARG A 356 -24.15 6.33 -8.60
CA ARG A 356 -23.55 7.50 -9.24
C ARG A 356 -24.13 8.79 -8.65
N GLU A 357 -25.45 8.89 -8.52
CA GLU A 357 -26.12 10.06 -7.95
C GLU A 357 -25.69 10.33 -6.50
N ARG A 358 -25.53 9.27 -5.70
CA ARG A 358 -25.02 9.39 -4.33
C ARG A 358 -23.62 9.97 -4.28
N VAL A 359 -22.70 9.47 -5.11
CA VAL A 359 -21.34 10.01 -5.22
C VAL A 359 -21.36 11.46 -5.69
N ASP A 360 -22.18 11.79 -6.68
CA ASP A 360 -22.25 13.15 -7.23
C ASP A 360 -22.72 14.16 -6.18
N ARG A 361 -23.64 13.76 -5.32
CA ARG A 361 -24.13 14.59 -4.22
C ARG A 361 -23.14 14.68 -3.07
N GLU A 362 -22.66 13.54 -2.57
CA GLU A 362 -21.85 13.48 -1.34
C GLU A 362 -20.39 13.88 -1.58
N TRP A 363 -19.88 13.71 -2.80
CA TRP A 363 -18.51 14.07 -3.18
C TRP A 363 -18.47 15.23 -4.19
N ALA A 364 -19.51 16.06 -4.23
CA ALA A 364 -19.67 17.16 -5.20
C ALA A 364 -18.40 18.02 -5.41
N PRO A 365 -17.67 18.45 -4.36
CA PRO A 365 -16.44 19.24 -4.55
C PRO A 365 -15.33 18.47 -5.28
N PHE A 366 -15.16 17.19 -4.97
CA PHE A 366 -14.14 16.33 -5.60
C PHE A 366 -14.53 15.95 -7.03
N VAL A 367 -15.83 15.75 -7.26
CA VAL A 367 -16.39 15.53 -8.60
C VAL A 367 -16.22 16.76 -9.48
N ALA A 368 -16.44 17.96 -8.95
CA ALA A 368 -16.18 19.20 -9.68
C ALA A 368 -14.69 19.35 -10.01
N ARG A 369 -13.79 18.98 -9.08
CA ARG A 369 -12.34 19.09 -9.25
C ARG A 369 -11.76 18.06 -10.22
N TRP A 370 -12.15 16.79 -10.10
CA TRP A 370 -11.50 15.66 -10.79
C TRP A 370 -12.43 14.81 -11.67
N GLY A 371 -13.73 15.10 -11.68
CA GLY A 371 -14.73 14.35 -12.45
C GLY A 371 -14.90 14.82 -13.90
N ALA A 372 -14.44 16.02 -14.24
CA ALA A 372 -14.35 16.46 -15.62
C ALA A 372 -13.10 15.82 -16.25
N GLY A 373 -13.27 14.67 -16.91
CA GLY A 373 -12.23 14.15 -17.80
C GLY A 373 -11.88 15.22 -18.83
N VAL A 374 -10.59 15.56 -18.91
CA VAL A 374 -10.03 16.42 -19.97
C VAL A 374 -10.57 15.91 -21.32
N ALA A 375 -11.30 16.79 -22.01
CA ALA A 375 -11.82 16.54 -23.36
C ALA A 375 -10.71 16.10 -24.33
#